data_AF-A0A7J6R615-F1
#
_entry.id   AF-A0A7J6R615-F1
#
_cell.length_a   1.000
_cell.length_b   1.000
_cell.length_c   1.000
_cell.angle_alpha   90.00
_cell.angle_beta   90.00
_cell.angle_gamma   90.00
#
_symmetry.space_group_name_H-M   'P 1'
#
loop_
_entity.id
_entity.type
_entity.pdbx_description
1 polymer ?
#
loop_
_entity_poly.entity_id
_entity_poly.type
_entity_poly.pdbx_seq_one_letter_code
_entity_poly.pdbx_strand_id
1 'polypeptide(L)'
;MKEHQLHCDIRPGDKAFYYTTTAWMMWQWLTTMLASEATILLYDGNPFYPTPAVLPKLCRKHGVKFFGISAKYIDAVRKAVERDPKLLSQLNMDQVKTIASTGSPLVPENFDFLYSHWPHICVSSISGGTDIVSTFMLGNP
;
A
#
# COMPACT_ATOMS: atom_id res chain seq x y z
N MET A 1 -0.69 13.52 10.48
CA MET A 1 -2.08 13.35 10.96
C MET A 1 -3.12 13.71 9.91
N LYS A 2 -3.22 14.97 9.45
CA LYS A 2 -4.19 15.38 8.41
C LYS A 2 -4.17 14.46 7.18
N GLU A 3 -2.98 14.17 6.65
CA GLU A 3 -2.81 13.28 5.49
C GLU A 3 -3.38 11.89 5.75
N HIS A 4 -3.07 11.31 6.90
CA HIS A 4 -3.53 9.97 7.24
C HIS A 4 -5.04 9.91 7.44
N GLN A 5 -5.60 10.84 8.22
CA GLN A 5 -7.01 10.81 8.58
C GLN A 5 -7.92 11.23 7.42
N LEU A 6 -7.54 12.27 6.67
CA LEU A 6 -8.40 12.82 5.62
C LEU A 6 -8.12 12.24 4.24
N HIS A 7 -6.85 12.01 3.91
CA HIS A 7 -6.44 11.62 2.56
C HIS A 7 -6.14 10.12 2.41
N CYS A 8 -6.13 9.38 3.52
CA CYS A 8 -5.95 7.92 3.53
C CYS A 8 -7.09 7.18 4.28
N ASP A 9 -8.06 7.91 4.85
CA ASP A 9 -9.16 7.40 5.69
C ASP A 9 -8.68 6.51 6.84
N ILE A 10 -7.56 6.86 7.48
CA ILE A 10 -7.08 6.16 8.68
C ILE A 10 -7.95 6.53 9.88
N ARG A 11 -8.49 5.53 10.55
CA ARG A 11 -9.30 5.67 11.77
C ARG A 11 -8.60 5.06 12.99
N PRO A 12 -8.98 5.47 14.21
CA PRO A 12 -8.50 4.83 15.42
C PRO A 12 -8.73 3.31 15.38
N GLY A 13 -7.69 2.55 15.75
CA GLY A 13 -7.70 1.08 15.72
C GLY A 13 -7.42 0.45 14.35
N ASP A 14 -7.36 1.23 13.27
CA ASP A 14 -6.98 0.69 11.96
C ASP A 14 -5.53 0.22 11.95
N LYS A 15 -5.25 -0.74 11.06
CA LYS A 15 -3.91 -1.26 10.84
C LYS A 15 -3.39 -0.76 9.51
N ALA A 16 -2.25 -0.10 9.53
CA ALA A 16 -1.59 0.44 8.36
C ALA A 16 -0.28 -0.28 8.09
N PHE A 17 0.04 -0.49 6.82
CA PHE A 17 1.30 -1.05 6.39
C PHE A 17 1.83 -0.26 5.21
N TYR A 18 3.09 0.16 5.25
CA TYR A 18 3.81 0.68 4.09
C TYR A 18 5.08 -0.13 3.92
N TYR A 19 5.25 -0.78 2.77
CA TYR A 19 6.51 -1.44 2.44
C TYR A 19 7.56 -0.39 2.08
N THR A 20 8.47 -0.13 3.01
CA THR A 20 9.49 0.92 2.90
C THR A 20 10.72 0.56 3.75
N THR A 21 11.86 1.16 3.43
CA THR A 21 13.08 1.06 4.25
C THR A 21 13.17 2.27 5.18
N THR A 22 13.93 2.14 6.27
CA THR A 22 14.18 3.24 7.24
C THR A 22 14.87 4.46 6.62
N ALA A 23 15.49 4.30 5.45
CA ALA A 23 16.18 5.37 4.72
C ALA A 23 15.23 6.25 3.89
N TRP A 24 13.96 5.87 3.72
CA TRP A 24 13.00 6.61 2.90
C TRP A 24 12.04 7.43 3.74
N MET A 25 11.62 8.59 3.21
CA MET A 25 10.67 9.48 3.88
C MET A 25 9.36 8.79 4.27
N MET A 26 8.95 7.75 3.52
CA MET A 26 7.75 6.97 3.82
C MET A 26 7.83 6.22 5.15
N TRP A 27 9.04 5.92 5.65
CA TRP A 27 9.20 5.33 6.98
C TRP A 27 8.86 6.33 8.07
N GLN A 28 9.39 7.56 8.00
CA GLN A 28 9.00 8.61 8.95
C GLN A 28 7.51 8.95 8.83
N TRP A 29 6.99 8.98 7.61
CA TRP A 29 5.57 9.21 7.36
C TRP A 29 4.69 8.12 8.02
N LEU A 30 5.01 6.83 7.79
CA LEU A 30 4.31 5.70 8.41
C LEU A 30 4.36 5.75 9.94
N THR A 31 5.51 6.04 10.55
CA THR A 31 5.60 6.07 12.02
C THR A 31 4.68 7.12 12.63
N THR A 32 4.42 8.23 11.93
CA THR A 32 3.46 9.24 12.39
C THR A 32 1.98 8.80 12.32
N MET A 33 1.66 7.65 11.70
CA MET A 33 0.30 7.07 11.76
C MET A 33 -0.11 6.66 13.17
N LEU A 34 0.86 6.39 14.05
CA LEU A 34 0.60 6.12 15.48
C LEU A 34 -0.13 7.30 16.15
N ALA A 35 0.14 8.53 15.73
CA ALA A 35 -0.55 9.72 16.24
C ALA A 35 -2.04 9.77 15.82
N SER A 36 -2.45 8.94 14.85
CA SER A 36 -3.86 8.76 14.44
C SER A 36 -4.52 7.56 15.13
N GLU A 37 -3.93 7.06 16.23
CA GLU A 37 -4.39 5.88 16.98
C GLU A 37 -4.44 4.60 16.14
N ALA A 38 -3.69 4.55 15.04
CA ALA A 38 -3.54 3.38 14.21
C ALA A 38 -2.40 2.49 14.72
N THR A 39 -2.46 1.21 14.38
CA THR A 39 -1.34 0.27 14.54
C THR A 39 -0.58 0.17 13.24
N ILE A 40 0.76 0.26 13.27
CA ILE A 40 1.59 0.08 12.09
C ILE A 40 2.16 -1.34 12.03
N LEU A 41 2.15 -1.93 10.84
CA LEU A 41 2.88 -3.15 10.54
C LEU A 41 4.26 -2.78 9.97
N LEU A 42 5.30 -3.38 10.53
CA LEU A 42 6.67 -3.26 10.04
C LEU A 42 7.09 -4.58 9.41
N TYR A 43 7.76 -4.50 8.27
CA TYR A 43 8.26 -5.66 7.54
C TYR A 43 9.71 -5.43 7.16
N ASP A 44 10.57 -6.35 7.56
CA ASP A 44 11.98 -6.40 7.18
C ASP A 44 12.22 -7.65 6.34
N GLY A 45 12.44 -7.46 5.04
CA GLY A 45 12.61 -8.57 4.12
C GLY A 45 12.39 -8.21 2.66
N ASN A 46 12.58 -9.20 1.79
CA ASN A 46 12.35 -9.07 0.36
C ASN A 46 10.86 -9.26 0.03
N PRO A 47 10.21 -8.32 -0.68
CA PRO A 47 8.78 -8.33 -0.95
C PRO A 47 8.36 -9.40 -1.96
N PHE A 48 9.32 -10.15 -2.53
CA PHE A 48 9.09 -11.27 -3.43
C PHE A 48 9.51 -12.63 -2.86
N TYR A 49 10.02 -12.67 -1.62
CA TYR A 49 10.43 -13.92 -0.98
C TYR A 49 9.49 -14.30 0.17
N PRO A 50 9.03 -15.57 0.27
CA PRO A 50 9.27 -16.67 -0.66
C PRO A 50 8.43 -16.58 -1.95
N THR A 51 7.43 -15.69 -2.00
CA THR A 51 6.59 -15.48 -3.19
C THR A 51 6.17 -14.01 -3.29
N PRO A 52 5.77 -13.52 -4.48
CA PRO A 52 5.21 -12.17 -4.66
C PRO A 52 3.93 -11.89 -3.86
N ALA A 53 3.31 -12.91 -3.27
CA ALA A 53 2.11 -12.76 -2.43
C ALA A 53 2.45 -12.50 -0.96
N VAL A 54 3.72 -12.41 -0.56
CA VAL A 54 4.12 -12.27 0.85
C VAL A 54 3.49 -11.03 1.50
N LEU A 55 3.53 -9.87 0.84
CA LEU A 55 2.98 -8.64 1.41
C LEU A 55 1.44 -8.67 1.49
N PRO A 56 0.68 -9.02 0.42
CA PRO A 56 -0.77 -9.20 0.52
C PRO A 56 -1.19 -10.22 1.57
N LYS A 57 -0.45 -11.33 1.73
CA LYS A 57 -0.72 -12.32 2.79
C LYS A 57 -0.54 -11.73 4.18
N LEU A 58 0.46 -10.87 4.39
CA LEU A 58 0.63 -10.16 5.65
C LEU A 58 -0.50 -9.17 5.89
N CYS A 59 -0.89 -8.41 4.87
CA CYS A 59 -2.06 -7.53 4.94
C CYS A 59 -3.29 -8.32 5.37
N ARG A 60 -3.56 -9.45 4.72
CA ARG A 60 -4.66 -10.37 5.03
C ARG A 60 -4.59 -10.89 6.46
N LYS A 61 -3.44 -11.44 6.86
CA LYS A 61 -3.22 -12.04 8.18
C LYS A 61 -3.46 -11.04 9.31
N HIS A 62 -3.05 -9.79 9.13
CA HIS A 62 -3.07 -8.81 10.21
C HIS A 62 -4.29 -7.90 10.21
N GLY A 63 -5.11 -7.85 9.16
CA GLY A 63 -6.28 -6.97 9.14
C GLY A 63 -5.97 -5.57 8.60
N VAL A 64 -4.97 -5.43 7.73
CA VAL A 64 -4.49 -4.13 7.23
C VAL A 64 -5.58 -3.43 6.39
N LYS A 65 -5.85 -2.17 6.72
CA LYS A 65 -6.78 -1.28 5.99
C LYS A 65 -6.09 -0.36 5.00
N PHE A 66 -4.90 0.11 5.33
CA PHE A 66 -4.07 0.95 4.45
C PHE A 66 -2.82 0.20 4.02
N PHE A 67 -2.59 0.07 2.72
CA PHE A 67 -1.44 -0.64 2.17
C PHE A 67 -0.64 0.22 1.19
N GLY A 68 0.54 0.66 1.62
CA GLY A 68 1.48 1.44 0.84
C GLY A 68 2.56 0.58 0.15
N ILE A 69 2.72 0.73 -1.16
CA ILE A 69 3.63 -0.06 -2.00
C ILE A 69 4.11 0.75 -3.21
N SER A 70 5.23 0.38 -3.85
CA SER A 70 5.68 1.08 -5.05
C SER A 70 4.86 0.68 -6.30
N ALA A 71 4.73 1.58 -7.27
CA ALA A 71 4.12 1.25 -8.55
C ALA A 71 4.85 0.10 -9.28
N LYS A 72 6.18 0.01 -9.11
CA LYS A 72 7.00 -1.09 -9.60
C LYS A 72 6.62 -2.44 -8.97
N TYR A 73 6.28 -2.45 -7.68
CA TYR A 73 5.81 -3.67 -7.03
C TYR A 73 4.46 -4.13 -7.61
N ILE A 74 3.53 -3.20 -7.82
CA ILE A 74 2.21 -3.50 -8.42
C ILE A 74 2.39 -4.09 -9.83
N ASP A 75 3.22 -3.46 -10.67
CA ASP A 75 3.52 -3.96 -12.03
C ASP A 75 4.13 -5.37 -12.01
N ALA A 76 5.08 -5.61 -11.10
CA ALA A 76 5.71 -6.92 -10.96
C ALA A 76 4.72 -8.00 -10.50
N VAL A 77 3.82 -7.68 -9.57
CA VAL A 77 2.77 -8.59 -9.13
C VAL A 77 1.78 -8.88 -10.25
N ARG A 78 1.32 -7.88 -10.99
CA ARG A 78 0.45 -8.05 -12.17
C ARG A 78 1.09 -9.00 -13.19
N LYS A 79 2.34 -8.74 -13.58
CA LYS A 79 3.10 -9.59 -14.50
C LYS A 79 3.30 -11.01 -13.97
N ALA A 80 3.45 -11.19 -12.66
CA ALA A 80 3.53 -12.51 -12.04
C ALA A 80 2.19 -13.26 -12.12
N VAL A 81 1.06 -12.57 -11.91
CA VAL A 81 -0.29 -13.13 -12.08
C VAL A 81 -0.57 -13.49 -13.53
N GLU A 82 -0.13 -12.69 -14.50
CA GLU A 82 -0.25 -13.02 -15.93
C GLU A 82 0.49 -14.31 -16.30
N ARG A 83 1.64 -14.58 -15.66
CA ARG A 83 2.42 -15.81 -15.87
C ARG A 83 1.86 -17.01 -15.11
N ASP A 84 1.33 -16.79 -13.91
CA ASP A 84 0.69 -17.80 -13.07
C ASP A 84 -0.63 -17.27 -12.50
N PRO A 85 -1.76 -17.49 -13.20
CA PRO A 85 -3.07 -17.03 -12.74
C PRO A 85 -3.47 -17.55 -11.36
N LYS A 86 -2.92 -18.68 -10.90
CA LYS A 86 -3.21 -19.23 -9.57
C LYS A 86 -2.70 -18.31 -8.45
N LEU A 87 -1.69 -17.48 -8.72
CA LEU A 87 -1.16 -16.51 -7.77
C LEU A 87 -2.23 -15.53 -7.28
N LEU A 88 -3.19 -15.16 -8.13
CA LEU A 88 -4.26 -14.21 -7.80
C LEU A 88 -5.02 -14.60 -6.52
N SER A 89 -5.33 -15.89 -6.36
CA SER A 89 -6.01 -16.41 -5.15
C SER A 89 -5.23 -16.16 -3.85
N GLN A 90 -3.92 -15.95 -3.94
CA GLN A 90 -3.04 -15.69 -2.82
C GLN A 90 -2.93 -14.19 -2.48
N LEU A 91 -3.36 -13.31 -3.39
CA LEU A 91 -3.28 -11.86 -3.25
C LEU A 91 -4.49 -11.23 -2.57
N ASN A 92 -5.42 -12.01 -1.99
CA ASN A 92 -6.67 -11.50 -1.43
C ASN A 92 -6.44 -10.25 -0.54
N MET A 93 -6.99 -9.13 -0.99
CA MET A 93 -6.93 -7.80 -0.38
C MET A 93 -8.32 -7.28 0.02
N ASP A 94 -9.32 -8.15 0.22
CA ASP A 94 -10.73 -7.76 0.39
C ASP A 94 -11.00 -6.87 1.62
N GLN A 95 -10.08 -6.86 2.58
CA GLN A 95 -10.16 -6.01 3.77
C GLN A 95 -9.41 -4.69 3.65
N VAL A 96 -8.52 -4.57 2.66
CA VAL A 96 -7.79 -3.33 2.37
C VAL A 96 -8.80 -2.32 1.84
N LYS A 97 -8.70 -1.08 2.29
CA LYS A 97 -9.56 0.04 1.88
C LYS A 97 -8.82 1.01 0.98
N THR A 98 -7.53 1.22 1.26
CA THR A 98 -6.70 2.17 0.53
C THR A 98 -5.40 1.50 0.12
N ILE A 99 -5.07 1.57 -1.17
CA ILE A 99 -3.73 1.29 -1.67
C ILE A 99 -3.10 2.62 -2.07
N ALA A 100 -1.93 2.91 -1.52
CA ALA A 100 -1.15 4.09 -1.88
C ALA A 100 0.14 3.69 -2.58
N SER A 101 0.44 4.32 -3.73
CA SER A 101 1.73 4.17 -4.39
C SER A 101 2.45 5.48 -4.59
N THR A 102 3.78 5.48 -4.40
CA THR A 102 4.63 6.68 -4.52
C THR A 102 5.92 6.39 -5.31
N GLY A 103 6.67 7.46 -5.59
CA GLY A 103 7.93 7.45 -6.35
C GLY A 103 7.69 7.63 -7.84
N SER A 104 7.33 6.56 -8.53
CA SER A 104 6.94 6.63 -9.95
C SER A 104 5.41 6.69 -10.09
N PRO A 105 4.86 7.40 -11.09
CA PRO A 105 3.43 7.37 -11.38
C PRO A 105 2.92 5.94 -11.60
N LEU A 106 1.72 5.65 -11.10
CA LEU A 106 1.04 4.39 -11.39
C LEU A 106 0.47 4.42 -12.81
N VAL A 107 0.84 3.45 -13.65
CA VAL A 107 0.36 3.37 -15.04
C VAL A 107 -1.10 2.88 -15.11
N PRO A 108 -1.88 3.27 -16.13
CA PRO A 108 -3.30 2.93 -16.25
C PRO A 108 -3.58 1.43 -16.12
N GLU A 109 -2.76 0.58 -16.72
CA GLU A 109 -2.95 -0.88 -16.72
C GLU A 109 -2.86 -1.47 -15.31
N ASN A 110 -2.10 -0.84 -14.42
CA ASN A 110 -2.01 -1.24 -13.02
C ASN A 110 -3.22 -0.78 -12.20
N PHE A 111 -3.82 0.37 -12.55
CA PHE A 111 -5.12 0.74 -11.99
C PHE A 111 -6.20 -0.24 -12.41
N ASP A 112 -6.27 -0.57 -13.71
CA ASP A 112 -7.24 -1.52 -14.25
C ASP A 112 -7.08 -2.91 -13.62
N PHE A 113 -5.84 -3.38 -13.43
CA PHE A 113 -5.56 -4.63 -12.73
C PHE A 113 -6.10 -4.63 -11.30
N LEU A 114 -5.89 -3.56 -10.53
CA LEU A 114 -6.39 -3.48 -9.15
C LEU A 114 -7.92 -3.39 -9.11
N TYR A 115 -8.53 -2.53 -9.91
CA TYR A 115 -9.98 -2.33 -9.90
C TYR A 115 -10.77 -3.50 -10.48
N SER A 116 -10.22 -4.26 -11.43
CA SER A 116 -10.86 -5.48 -11.95
C SER A 116 -11.00 -6.59 -10.90
N HIS A 117 -10.10 -6.63 -9.91
CA HIS A 117 -10.10 -7.65 -8.86
C HIS A 117 -10.62 -7.16 -7.51
N TRP A 118 -10.40 -5.88 -7.19
CA TRP A 118 -10.80 -5.24 -5.93
C TRP A 118 -11.41 -3.86 -6.19
N PRO A 119 -12.62 -3.78 -6.76
CA PRO A 119 -13.25 -2.51 -7.16
C PRO A 119 -13.59 -1.58 -5.99
N HIS A 120 -13.55 -2.09 -4.75
CA HIS A 120 -13.87 -1.34 -3.54
C HIS A 120 -12.66 -0.59 -2.94
N ILE A 121 -11.44 -0.81 -3.44
CA ILE A 121 -10.22 -0.20 -2.90
C ILE A 121 -10.05 1.19 -3.50
N CYS A 122 -9.82 2.21 -2.67
CA CYS A 122 -9.32 3.51 -3.12
C CYS A 122 -7.84 3.38 -3.51
N VAL A 123 -7.52 3.37 -4.81
CA VAL A 123 -6.15 3.33 -5.31
C VAL A 123 -5.66 4.76 -5.54
N SER A 124 -4.62 5.17 -4.80
CA SER A 124 -4.08 6.53 -4.81
C SER A 124 -2.61 6.56 -5.24
N SER A 125 -2.32 7.19 -6.37
CA SER A 125 -0.95 7.51 -6.79
C SER A 125 -0.51 8.83 -6.14
N ILE A 126 0.17 8.73 -5.00
CA ILE A 126 0.61 9.86 -4.18
C ILE A 126 2.04 10.30 -4.53
N SER A 127 2.42 11.51 -4.13
CA SER A 127 3.77 12.05 -4.34
C SER A 127 4.35 12.56 -3.02
N GLY A 128 5.19 11.74 -2.39
CA GLY A 128 5.88 12.06 -1.13
C GLY A 128 7.23 12.71 -1.36
N GLY A 129 7.60 13.68 -0.53
CA GLY A 129 8.85 14.43 -0.62
C GLY A 129 9.60 14.48 0.70
N THR A 130 10.92 14.22 0.66
CA THR A 130 11.79 14.22 1.85
C THR A 130 11.84 15.60 2.51
N ASP A 131 11.81 16.67 1.71
CA ASP A 131 11.95 18.06 2.16
C ASP A 131 10.91 18.47 3.21
N ILE A 132 9.71 17.91 3.14
CA ILE A 132 8.59 18.24 4.02
C ILE A 132 8.05 17.04 4.80
N VAL A 133 8.57 15.84 4.56
CA VAL A 133 8.09 14.55 5.12
C VAL A 133 6.56 14.42 4.96
N SER A 134 6.07 14.77 3.77
CA SER A 134 4.65 14.94 3.46
C SER A 134 4.43 14.85 1.95
N THR A 135 3.19 14.99 1.52
CA THR A 135 2.73 14.77 0.14
C THR A 135 1.89 15.94 -0.34
N PHE A 136 2.22 16.50 -1.51
CA PHE A 136 1.40 17.55 -2.13
C PHE A 136 0.22 16.98 -2.93
N MET A 137 0.38 15.77 -3.49
CA MET A 137 -0.65 15.06 -4.24
C MET A 137 -0.99 13.75 -3.54
N LEU A 138 -2.27 13.54 -3.30
CA LEU A 138 -2.81 12.57 -2.34
C LEU A 138 -4.12 11.93 -2.85
N GLY A 139 -4.60 10.94 -2.10
CA GLY A 139 -5.90 10.33 -2.32
C GLY A 139 -7.09 11.20 -1.90
N ASN A 140 -8.25 10.86 -2.44
CA ASN A 140 -9.56 11.34 -2.02
C ASN A 140 -10.46 10.11 -1.79
N PRO A 141 -10.38 9.49 -0.60
CA PRO A 141 -11.07 8.25 -0.27
C PRO A 141 -12.59 8.42 -0.06
#